data_AF-A0A7V9TH49-F1
#
_entry.id   AF-A0A7V9TH49-F1
#
_cell.length_a   1.000
_cell.length_b   1.000
_cell.length_c   1.000
_cell.angle_alpha   90.00
_cell.angle_beta   90.00
_cell.angle_gamma   90.00
#
_symmetry.space_group_name_H-M   'P 1'
#
loop_
_entity.id
_entity.type
_entity.pdbx_description
1 polymer ?
#
loop_
_entity_poly.entity_id
_entity_poly.type
_entity_poly.pdbx_seq_one_letter_code
_entity_poly.pdbx_strand_id
1 'polypeptide(L)'
;MTENEARSTLYALLEAVRALDINRGDIDGTLHFAIQGEAPSFVIFDAVPGGAGNAHRIAERLPALFEAAYQRVEKCECGEETSCYNCLRNYRNQLWHDRISRRDALHVLRRVTGARGAVAGRIFDPHLASELALLHEEARPLVERIVRLGAPMPIVGFEVRGDDADLPWSVEAAWEEKKVAVLVDSNPDRDQRLAREGWDVRPVSEWTEESLFFKVV
;
A
#
# COMPACT_ATOMS: atom_id res chain seq x y z
N MET A 1 -10.81 -10.24 -1.60
CA MET A 1 -9.78 -11.28 -1.72
C MET A 1 -10.27 -12.48 -0.90
N THR A 2 -10.33 -13.67 -1.47
CA THR A 2 -10.72 -14.90 -0.77
C THR A 2 -9.55 -15.46 0.06
N GLU A 3 -9.78 -16.44 0.93
CA GLU A 3 -8.70 -17.10 1.66
C GLU A 3 -7.72 -17.83 0.73
N ASN A 4 -8.21 -18.51 -0.31
CA ASN A 4 -7.36 -19.21 -1.26
C ASN A 4 -6.52 -18.23 -2.09
N GLU A 5 -7.09 -17.10 -2.51
CA GLU A 5 -6.37 -15.98 -3.13
C GLU A 5 -5.27 -15.44 -2.22
N ALA A 6 -5.61 -15.13 -0.96
CA ALA A 6 -4.65 -14.63 0.01
C ALA A 6 -3.51 -15.62 0.25
N ARG A 7 -3.83 -16.91 0.43
CA ARG A 7 -2.85 -17.96 0.73
C ARG A 7 -1.97 -18.28 -0.47
N SER A 8 -2.55 -18.34 -1.67
CA SER A 8 -1.80 -18.53 -2.92
C SER A 8 -0.84 -17.37 -3.15
N THR A 9 -1.28 -16.14 -2.89
CA THR A 9 -0.45 -14.93 -2.98
C THR A 9 0.67 -14.92 -1.94
N LEU A 10 0.39 -15.26 -0.69
CA LEU A 10 1.40 -15.38 0.36
C LEU A 10 2.52 -16.33 -0.06
N TYR A 11 2.18 -17.52 -0.56
CA TYR A 11 3.20 -18.47 -1.01
C TYR A 11 3.92 -18.02 -2.28
N ALA A 12 3.27 -17.29 -3.18
CA ALA A 12 3.95 -16.66 -4.31
C ALA A 12 5.03 -15.67 -3.85
N LEU A 13 4.69 -14.81 -2.88
CA LEU A 13 5.62 -13.84 -2.29
C LEU A 13 6.78 -14.55 -1.58
N LEU A 14 6.48 -15.53 -0.73
CA LEU A 14 7.50 -16.25 0.00
C LEU A 14 8.46 -17.01 -0.94
N GLU A 15 7.97 -17.66 -1.99
CA GLU A 15 8.82 -18.35 -2.97
C GLU A 15 9.65 -17.39 -3.85
N ALA A 16 9.27 -16.11 -3.93
CA ALA A 16 9.95 -15.08 -4.71
C ALA A 16 11.09 -14.36 -3.97
N VAL A 17 11.23 -14.53 -2.64
CA VAL A 17 12.25 -13.83 -1.83
C VAL A 17 13.69 -14.06 -2.28
N ARG A 18 13.95 -15.14 -3.01
CA ARG A 18 15.26 -15.42 -3.63
C ARG A 18 15.69 -14.32 -4.59
N ALA A 19 14.76 -13.60 -5.20
CA ALA A 19 15.05 -12.44 -6.05
C ALA A 19 15.61 -11.23 -5.27
N LEU A 20 15.48 -11.24 -3.94
CA LEU A 20 16.05 -10.23 -3.05
C LEU A 20 17.32 -10.73 -2.32
N ASP A 21 17.93 -11.82 -2.82
CA ASP A 21 19.06 -12.50 -2.19
C ASP A 21 18.76 -12.94 -0.75
N ILE A 22 17.53 -13.37 -0.50
CA ILE A 22 17.08 -13.94 0.77
C ILE A 22 16.88 -15.44 0.58
N ASN A 23 17.48 -16.23 1.48
CA ASN A 23 17.25 -17.66 1.49
C ASN A 23 15.79 -17.93 1.88
N ARG A 24 15.08 -18.70 1.05
CA ARG A 24 13.69 -19.08 1.30
C ARG A 24 13.50 -19.71 2.68
N GLY A 25 14.49 -20.47 3.18
CA GLY A 25 14.42 -21.12 4.49
C GLY A 25 14.36 -20.16 5.68
N ASP A 26 14.86 -18.93 5.51
CA ASP A 26 15.09 -17.95 6.57
C ASP A 26 13.90 -17.02 6.80
N ILE A 27 12.87 -17.13 5.96
CA ILE A 27 11.64 -16.35 6.05
C ILE A 27 10.44 -17.31 6.10
N ASP A 28 9.39 -16.91 6.79
CA ASP A 28 8.08 -17.53 6.62
C ASP A 28 6.97 -16.50 6.73
N GLY A 29 5.73 -16.95 6.54
CA GLY A 29 4.60 -16.05 6.70
C GLY A 29 3.29 -16.76 6.99
N THR A 30 2.32 -15.96 7.44
CA THR A 30 0.98 -16.41 7.75
C THR A 30 -0.06 -15.36 7.36
N LEU A 31 -1.33 -15.77 7.31
CA LEU A 31 -2.46 -14.88 7.16
C LEU A 31 -2.99 -14.51 8.55
N HIS A 32 -3.23 -13.22 8.78
CA HIS A 32 -3.91 -12.73 9.97
C HIS A 32 -5.30 -12.20 9.60
N PHE A 33 -6.33 -12.74 10.25
CA PHE A 33 -7.72 -12.37 10.05
C PHE A 33 -8.18 -11.52 11.23
N ALA A 34 -8.01 -10.19 11.10
CA ALA A 34 -8.36 -9.26 12.17
C ALA A 34 -9.89 -9.11 12.31
N ILE A 35 -10.61 -9.02 11.20
CA ILE A 35 -12.06 -8.81 11.14
C ILE A 35 -12.70 -9.87 10.24
N GLN A 36 -13.77 -10.49 10.72
CA GLN A 36 -14.48 -11.52 9.97
C GLN A 36 -15.17 -10.91 8.74
N GLY A 37 -14.86 -11.46 7.56
CA GLY A 37 -15.40 -10.97 6.28
C GLY A 37 -14.50 -9.97 5.55
N GLU A 38 -13.46 -9.45 6.20
CA GLU A 38 -12.45 -8.60 5.55
C GLU A 38 -11.31 -9.40 4.94
N ALA A 39 -10.54 -8.72 4.08
CA ALA A 39 -9.34 -9.31 3.50
C ALA A 39 -8.27 -9.53 4.59
N PRO A 40 -7.64 -10.71 4.67
CA PRO A 40 -6.60 -10.96 5.65
C PRO A 40 -5.33 -10.15 5.36
N SER A 41 -4.62 -9.81 6.43
CA SER A 41 -3.28 -9.21 6.36
C SER A 41 -2.23 -10.30 6.15
N PHE A 42 -1.21 -9.99 5.34
CA PHE A 42 0.00 -10.81 5.23
C PHE A 42 0.96 -10.48 6.37
N VAL A 43 1.39 -11.51 7.10
CA VAL A 43 2.44 -11.38 8.11
C VAL A 43 3.65 -12.16 7.61
N ILE A 44 4.76 -11.45 7.36
CA ILE A 44 6.04 -12.03 6.92
C ILE A 44 7.06 -11.80 8.02
N PHE A 45 7.79 -12.85 8.41
CA PHE A 45 8.72 -12.80 9.54
C PHE A 45 9.97 -13.65 9.29
N ASP A 46 11.06 -13.28 9.95
CA ASP A 46 12.29 -14.09 9.98
C ASP A 46 12.04 -15.42 10.70
N ALA A 47 12.33 -16.53 10.03
CA ALA A 47 12.18 -17.88 10.57
C ALA A 47 13.43 -18.36 11.34
N VAL A 48 14.49 -17.57 11.35
CA VAL A 48 15.73 -17.88 12.08
C VAL A 48 15.67 -17.39 13.54
N PRO A 49 16.22 -18.15 14.51
CA PRO A 49 16.31 -17.71 15.89
C PRO A 49 17.04 -16.37 16.03
N GLY A 50 16.46 -15.42 16.75
CA GLY A 50 17.01 -14.08 16.95
C GLY A 50 16.73 -13.07 15.83
N GLY A 51 16.20 -13.52 14.69
CA GLY A 51 15.87 -12.67 13.54
C GLY A 51 17.11 -12.20 12.76
N ALA A 52 17.14 -12.46 11.44
CA ALA A 52 18.21 -11.99 10.56
C ALA A 52 17.93 -10.61 9.95
N GLY A 53 16.75 -10.03 10.21
CA GLY A 53 16.32 -8.77 9.62
C GLY A 53 15.87 -8.89 8.17
N ASN A 54 15.65 -10.10 7.65
CA ASN A 54 15.17 -10.29 6.29
C ASN A 54 13.74 -9.76 6.12
N ALA A 55 12.90 -9.82 7.17
CA ALA A 55 11.57 -9.22 7.11
C ALA A 55 11.64 -7.70 6.87
N HIS A 56 12.60 -7.02 7.50
CA HIS A 56 12.84 -5.59 7.26
C HIS A 56 13.33 -5.32 5.84
N ARG A 57 14.31 -6.11 5.36
CA ARG A 57 14.81 -6.02 3.98
C ARG A 57 13.73 -6.25 2.93
N ILE A 58 12.77 -7.13 3.22
CA ILE A 58 11.59 -7.36 2.37
C ILE A 58 10.69 -6.13 2.36
N ALA A 59 10.43 -5.52 3.51
CA ALA A 59 9.57 -4.34 3.63
C ALA A 59 10.07 -3.18 2.75
N GLU A 60 11.38 -2.94 2.73
CA GLU A 60 12.01 -1.89 1.89
C GLU A 60 11.96 -2.18 0.39
N ARG A 61 11.69 -3.43 -0.01
CA ARG A 61 11.74 -3.90 -1.40
C ARG A 61 10.46 -4.60 -1.82
N LEU A 62 9.33 -4.27 -1.18
CA LEU A 62 8.04 -4.88 -1.46
C LEU A 62 7.65 -4.82 -2.94
N PRO A 63 7.76 -3.69 -3.66
CA PRO A 63 7.41 -3.65 -5.09
C PRO A 63 8.21 -4.66 -5.91
N ALA A 64 9.52 -4.78 -5.65
CA ALA A 64 10.37 -5.76 -6.31
C ALA A 64 10.00 -7.20 -5.98
N LEU A 65 9.58 -7.48 -4.73
CA LEU A 65 9.09 -8.80 -4.34
C LEU A 65 7.80 -9.18 -5.06
N PHE A 66 6.83 -8.25 -5.15
CA PHE A 66 5.56 -8.49 -5.83
C PHE A 66 5.78 -8.73 -7.32
N GLU A 67 6.67 -7.96 -7.96
CA GLU A 67 7.02 -8.19 -9.38
C GLU A 67 7.72 -9.54 -9.57
N ALA A 68 8.68 -9.88 -8.71
CA ALA A 68 9.35 -11.19 -8.77
C ALA A 68 8.36 -12.36 -8.59
N ALA A 69 7.40 -12.22 -7.67
CA ALA A 69 6.34 -13.20 -7.46
C ALA A 69 5.44 -13.31 -8.69
N TYR A 70 5.03 -12.18 -9.26
CA TYR A 70 4.25 -12.15 -10.50
C TYR A 70 4.95 -12.88 -11.64
N GLN A 71 6.20 -12.51 -11.93
CA GLN A 71 7.02 -13.12 -12.98
C GLN A 71 7.22 -14.62 -12.77
N ARG A 72 7.48 -15.04 -11.53
CA ARG A 72 7.66 -16.46 -11.18
C ARG A 72 6.40 -17.28 -11.46
N VAL A 73 5.24 -16.76 -11.06
CA VAL A 73 3.96 -17.48 -11.19
C VAL A 73 3.48 -17.46 -12.65
N GLU A 74 3.62 -16.32 -13.34
CA GLU A 74 3.22 -16.16 -14.74
C GLU A 74 4.00 -17.07 -15.69
N LYS A 75 5.31 -17.21 -15.49
CA LYS A 75 6.19 -18.04 -16.34
C LYS A 75 6.13 -19.53 -16.02
N CYS A 76 5.43 -19.93 -14.97
CA CYS A 76 5.31 -21.35 -14.62
C CYS A 76 4.36 -22.07 -15.58
N GLU A 77 4.68 -23.28 -16.00
CA GLU A 77 3.89 -24.02 -17.01
C GLU A 77 2.86 -25.00 -16.42
N CYS A 78 2.73 -25.09 -15.09
CA CYS A 78 1.71 -25.95 -14.48
C CYS A 78 0.28 -25.42 -14.73
N GLY A 79 -0.73 -26.27 -14.69
CA GLY A 79 -2.12 -25.85 -14.89
C GLY A 79 -2.57 -24.72 -13.95
N GLU A 80 -3.47 -23.86 -14.41
CA GLU A 80 -3.89 -22.67 -13.64
C GLU A 80 -4.65 -22.99 -12.35
N GLU A 81 -5.46 -24.04 -12.38
CA GLU A 81 -6.26 -24.52 -11.24
C GLU A 81 -5.39 -25.22 -10.18
N THR A 82 -4.09 -25.38 -10.43
CA THR A 82 -3.17 -26.12 -9.57
C THR A 82 -1.91 -25.31 -9.28
N SER A 83 -0.99 -25.92 -8.55
CA SER A 83 0.30 -25.36 -8.20
C SER A 83 1.37 -26.45 -8.24
N CYS A 84 2.63 -26.05 -8.33
CA CYS A 84 3.77 -26.96 -8.31
C CYS A 84 4.94 -26.36 -7.52
N TYR A 85 6.00 -27.13 -7.34
CA TYR A 85 7.21 -26.71 -6.62
C TYR A 85 7.99 -25.58 -7.31
N ASN A 86 7.71 -25.32 -8.59
CA ASN A 86 8.34 -24.23 -9.34
C ASN A 86 7.61 -22.88 -9.19
N CYS A 87 6.36 -22.88 -8.71
CA CYS A 87 5.60 -21.65 -8.48
C CYS A 87 5.33 -21.41 -6.99
N LEU A 88 4.47 -22.21 -6.37
CA LEU A 88 3.92 -21.94 -5.03
C LEU A 88 4.21 -23.02 -3.98
N ARG A 89 4.39 -24.29 -4.39
CA ARG A 89 4.50 -25.41 -3.45
C ARG A 89 5.90 -25.50 -2.86
N ASN A 90 5.95 -25.85 -1.59
CA ASN A 90 7.15 -26.26 -0.89
C ASN A 90 6.78 -27.34 0.16
N TYR A 91 7.78 -27.85 0.87
CA TYR A 91 7.53 -28.86 1.90
C TYR A 91 6.71 -28.33 3.09
N ARG A 92 6.93 -27.06 3.48
CA ARG A 92 6.28 -26.43 4.64
C ARG A 92 4.78 -26.16 4.42
N ASN A 93 4.34 -26.04 3.17
CA ASN A 93 2.96 -25.73 2.82
C ASN A 93 2.14 -26.92 2.29
N GLN A 94 2.58 -28.16 2.51
CA GLN A 94 1.87 -29.38 2.09
C GLN A 94 0.40 -29.41 2.48
N LEU A 95 0.06 -28.92 3.67
CA LEU A 95 -1.32 -28.83 4.16
C LEU A 95 -2.25 -28.06 3.19
N TRP A 96 -1.68 -27.17 2.37
CA TRP A 96 -2.42 -26.24 1.53
C TRP A 96 -2.33 -26.57 0.04
N HIS A 97 -1.65 -27.65 -0.36
CA HIS A 97 -1.40 -27.96 -1.79
C HIS A 97 -2.68 -28.10 -2.63
N ASP A 98 -3.77 -28.53 -2.00
CA ASP A 98 -5.09 -28.68 -2.65
C ASP A 98 -5.93 -27.40 -2.66
N ARG A 99 -5.48 -26.35 -1.95
CA ARG A 99 -6.18 -25.07 -1.82
C ARG A 99 -5.47 -23.91 -2.51
N ILE A 100 -4.19 -24.09 -2.87
CA ILE A 100 -3.39 -23.05 -3.50
C ILE A 100 -3.25 -23.30 -4.99
N SER A 101 -3.51 -22.28 -5.79
CA SER A 101 -3.52 -22.36 -7.25
C SER A 101 -2.76 -21.19 -7.90
N ARG A 102 -2.21 -21.44 -9.09
CA ARG A 102 -1.53 -20.43 -9.92
C ARG A 102 -2.51 -19.30 -10.26
N ARG A 103 -3.76 -19.63 -10.58
CA ARG A 103 -4.82 -18.66 -10.89
C ARG A 103 -5.07 -17.69 -9.74
N ASP A 104 -5.27 -18.23 -8.54
CA ASP A 104 -5.59 -17.43 -7.35
C ASP A 104 -4.47 -16.45 -7.00
N ALA A 105 -3.21 -16.89 -7.10
CA ALA A 105 -2.05 -16.01 -6.96
C ALA A 105 -2.00 -14.93 -8.05
N LEU A 106 -2.16 -15.30 -9.33
CA LEU A 106 -2.12 -14.34 -10.44
C LEU A 106 -3.23 -13.30 -10.37
N HIS A 107 -4.42 -13.69 -9.90
CA HIS A 107 -5.55 -12.78 -9.78
C HIS A 107 -5.25 -11.61 -8.83
N VAL A 108 -4.59 -11.88 -7.69
CA VAL A 108 -4.17 -10.84 -6.75
C VAL A 108 -2.94 -10.10 -7.26
N LEU A 109 -1.91 -10.83 -7.69
CA LEU A 109 -0.64 -10.23 -8.13
C LEU A 109 -0.85 -9.24 -9.27
N ARG A 110 -1.66 -9.57 -10.29
CA ARG A 110 -1.98 -8.66 -11.41
C ARG A 110 -2.65 -7.36 -10.95
N ARG A 111 -3.48 -7.41 -9.91
CA ARG A 111 -4.14 -6.20 -9.37
C ARG A 111 -3.14 -5.30 -8.66
N VAL A 112 -2.12 -5.89 -8.03
CA VAL A 112 -1.08 -5.18 -7.27
C VAL A 112 0.08 -4.73 -8.14
N THR A 113 0.44 -5.46 -9.21
CA THR A 113 1.54 -5.08 -10.12
C THR A 113 1.07 -4.35 -11.38
N GLY A 114 -0.21 -4.46 -11.76
CA GLY A 114 -0.78 -3.71 -12.87
C GLY A 114 -0.88 -2.21 -12.61
N ALA A 115 -1.23 -1.42 -13.64
CA ALA A 115 -1.25 0.06 -13.64
C ALA A 115 -2.12 0.74 -12.54
N ARG A 116 -2.83 -0.01 -11.69
CA ARG A 116 -3.60 0.47 -10.52
C ARG A 116 -2.96 0.13 -9.16
N GLY A 117 -1.81 -0.53 -9.18
CA GLY A 117 -1.12 -1.10 -8.01
C GLY A 117 -0.30 -0.12 -7.16
N ALA A 118 -0.28 1.17 -7.50
CA ALA A 118 0.51 2.19 -6.81
C ALA A 118 0.07 2.48 -5.35
N VAL A 119 -0.98 1.82 -4.86
CA VAL A 119 -1.60 2.11 -3.56
C VAL A 119 -1.04 1.26 -2.41
N ALA A 120 -0.57 0.03 -2.68
CA ALA A 120 -0.19 -0.92 -1.61
C ALA A 120 1.26 -0.76 -1.08
N GLY A 121 2.10 0.04 -1.73
CA GLY A 121 3.52 0.20 -1.37
C GLY A 121 3.80 1.15 -0.20
N ARG A 122 2.79 1.77 0.41
CA ARG A 122 2.97 3.00 1.20
C ARG A 122 3.01 2.83 2.73
N ILE A 123 3.28 1.63 3.26
CA ILE A 123 3.35 1.46 4.73
C ILE A 123 4.79 1.49 5.26
N PHE A 124 5.81 1.32 4.40
CA PHE A 124 7.24 1.28 4.80
C PHE A 124 8.19 2.01 3.85
N ASP A 125 7.79 3.16 3.31
CA ASP A 125 8.73 4.02 2.58
C ASP A 125 9.33 5.07 3.56
N PRO A 126 10.64 5.05 3.87
CA PRO A 126 11.28 6.07 4.70
C PRO A 126 11.16 7.48 4.09
N HIS A 127 11.06 7.59 2.76
CA HIS A 127 10.83 8.85 2.07
C HIS A 127 9.40 9.36 2.33
N LEU A 128 8.42 8.46 2.36
CA LEU A 128 7.03 8.78 2.74
C LEU A 128 6.95 9.32 4.17
N ALA A 129 7.67 8.71 5.10
CA ALA A 129 7.74 9.21 6.48
C ALA A 129 8.38 10.61 6.53
N SER A 130 9.36 10.88 5.68
CA SER A 130 9.99 12.21 5.59
C SER A 130 9.07 13.27 4.98
N GLU A 131 8.25 12.94 3.99
CA GLU A 131 7.27 13.86 3.40
C GLU A 131 6.13 14.17 4.39
N LEU A 132 5.55 13.14 5.03
CA LEU A 132 4.49 13.33 6.03
C LEU A 132 5.00 14.08 7.27
N ALA A 133 6.30 14.00 7.58
CA ALA A 133 6.90 14.77 8.66
C ALA A 133 6.95 16.28 8.38
N LEU A 134 6.81 16.71 7.13
CA LEU A 134 6.67 18.13 6.76
C LEU A 134 5.27 18.67 7.06
N LEU A 135 4.29 17.81 7.30
CA LEU A 135 2.95 18.24 7.65
C LEU A 135 2.94 18.98 8.99
N HIS A 136 2.13 20.03 9.08
CA HIS A 136 1.75 20.72 10.30
C HIS A 136 1.21 19.72 11.33
N GLU A 137 1.52 19.98 12.61
CA GLU A 137 1.26 19.05 13.71
C GLU A 137 -0.24 18.71 13.88
N GLU A 138 -1.13 19.61 13.48
CA GLU A 138 -2.58 19.40 13.53
C GLU A 138 -3.09 18.45 12.44
N ALA A 139 -2.57 18.57 11.21
CA ALA A 139 -3.01 17.75 10.07
C ALA A 139 -2.34 16.37 10.02
N ARG A 140 -1.09 16.28 10.51
CA ARG A 140 -0.28 15.07 10.43
C ARG A 140 -0.98 13.80 10.96
N PRO A 141 -1.61 13.78 12.16
CA PRO A 141 -2.19 12.55 12.70
C PRO A 141 -3.33 12.00 11.84
N LEU A 142 -4.17 12.89 11.31
CA LEU A 142 -5.29 12.53 10.44
C LEU A 142 -4.79 11.98 9.10
N VAL A 143 -3.89 12.72 8.44
CA VAL A 143 -3.35 12.37 7.13
C VAL A 143 -2.54 11.09 7.16
N GLU A 144 -1.63 10.94 8.15
CA GLU A 144 -0.86 9.70 8.33
C GLU A 144 -1.76 8.49 8.46
N ARG A 145 -2.87 8.64 9.19
CA ARG A 145 -3.76 7.52 9.45
C ARG A 145 -4.51 7.06 8.21
N ILE A 146 -5.07 7.98 7.43
CA ILE A 146 -5.75 7.59 6.19
C ILE A 146 -4.78 7.03 5.16
N VAL A 147 -3.53 7.51 5.11
CA VAL A 147 -2.48 6.94 4.26
C VAL A 147 -2.14 5.51 4.70
N ARG A 148 -2.03 5.26 6.01
CA ARG A 148 -1.86 3.88 6.55
C ARG A 148 -3.04 2.96 6.22
N LEU A 149 -4.25 3.51 6.08
CA LEU A 149 -5.44 2.79 5.62
C LEU A 149 -5.48 2.56 4.10
N GLY A 150 -4.52 3.11 3.35
CA GLY A 150 -4.39 2.93 1.91
C GLY A 150 -4.91 4.10 1.07
N ALA A 151 -5.12 5.28 1.65
CA ALA A 151 -5.40 6.49 0.86
C ALA A 151 -4.20 6.83 -0.05
N PRO A 152 -4.45 7.50 -1.19
CA PRO A 152 -3.37 8.06 -1.98
C PRO A 152 -2.51 9.03 -1.15
N MET A 153 -1.24 9.23 -1.54
CA MET A 153 -0.36 10.20 -0.88
C MET A 153 -0.79 11.62 -1.28
N PRO A 154 -1.01 12.53 -0.31
CA PRO A 154 -1.23 13.92 -0.65
C PRO A 154 0.05 14.60 -1.12
N ILE A 155 -0.12 15.69 -1.87
CA ILE A 155 0.91 16.69 -2.05
C ILE A 155 0.95 17.56 -0.79
N VAL A 156 2.07 17.53 -0.08
CA VAL A 156 2.29 18.33 1.15
C VAL A 156 2.68 19.76 0.76
N GLY A 157 2.03 20.75 1.35
CA GLY A 157 2.32 22.16 1.05
C GLY A 157 1.95 22.57 -0.38
N PHE A 158 0.87 22.02 -0.94
CA PHE A 158 0.47 22.27 -2.33
C PHE A 158 0.25 23.77 -2.58
N GLU A 159 0.96 24.30 -3.56
CA GLU A 159 0.90 25.72 -3.93
C GLU A 159 -0.32 26.04 -4.78
N VAL A 160 -1.10 27.00 -4.31
CA VAL A 160 -2.23 27.61 -5.00
C VAL A 160 -1.75 28.93 -5.58
N ARG A 161 -1.69 28.99 -6.92
CA ARG A 161 -1.34 30.23 -7.62
C ARG A 161 -2.42 31.28 -7.38
N GLY A 162 -2.01 32.40 -6.77
CA GLY A 162 -2.82 33.61 -6.68
C GLY A 162 -2.84 34.38 -8.00
N ASP A 163 -3.76 35.35 -8.09
CA ASP A 163 -3.79 36.31 -9.19
C ASP A 163 -2.71 37.40 -9.03
N ASP A 164 -2.29 37.68 -7.79
CA ASP A 164 -1.15 38.55 -7.45
C ASP A 164 0.13 37.70 -7.31
N ALA A 165 1.13 38.02 -8.12
CA ALA A 165 2.30 37.18 -8.37
C ALA A 165 3.37 37.18 -7.25
N ASP A 166 3.13 37.85 -6.12
CA ASP A 166 4.20 38.11 -5.15
C ASP A 166 4.47 36.95 -4.16
N LEU A 167 3.46 36.16 -3.75
CA LEU A 167 3.67 34.89 -3.02
C LEU A 167 2.50 33.92 -3.24
N PRO A 168 2.73 32.64 -3.62
CA PRO A 168 1.68 31.64 -3.73
C PRO A 168 1.12 31.30 -2.34
N TRP A 169 -0.20 31.08 -2.26
CA TRP A 169 -0.80 30.47 -1.07
C TRP A 169 -0.48 28.97 -1.06
N SER A 170 -0.48 28.34 0.12
CA SER A 170 -0.35 26.88 0.21
C SER A 170 -1.53 26.27 0.96
N VAL A 171 -1.78 25.00 0.70
CA VAL A 171 -2.64 24.14 1.53
C VAL A 171 -1.81 23.02 2.13
N GLU A 172 -2.23 22.52 3.29
CA GLU A 172 -1.41 21.62 4.10
C GLU A 172 -1.21 20.26 3.43
N ALA A 173 -2.32 19.66 2.98
CA ALA A 173 -2.33 18.41 2.23
C ALA A 173 -3.36 18.49 1.10
N ALA A 174 -3.00 18.07 -0.11
CA ALA A 174 -3.88 18.09 -1.27
C ALA A 174 -3.89 16.79 -2.07
N TRP A 175 -5.07 16.36 -2.51
CA TRP A 175 -5.25 15.31 -3.51
C TRP A 175 -5.81 15.93 -4.79
N GLU A 176 -4.91 16.37 -5.67
CA GLU A 176 -5.25 17.19 -6.84
C GLU A 176 -6.26 16.51 -7.77
N GLU A 177 -6.08 15.23 -8.08
CA GLU A 177 -7.00 14.47 -8.93
C GLU A 177 -8.42 14.37 -8.34
N LYS A 178 -8.51 14.35 -7.01
CA LYS A 178 -9.78 14.23 -6.28
C LYS A 178 -10.37 15.59 -5.92
N LYS A 179 -9.61 16.68 -6.12
CA LYS A 179 -9.97 18.04 -5.72
C LYS A 179 -10.34 18.12 -4.23
N VAL A 180 -9.49 17.56 -3.36
CA VAL A 180 -9.67 17.58 -1.90
C VAL A 180 -8.45 18.21 -1.25
N ALA A 181 -8.65 19.10 -0.28
CA ALA A 181 -7.54 19.67 0.48
C ALA A 181 -7.86 19.87 1.97
N VAL A 182 -6.83 19.72 2.80
CA VAL A 182 -6.86 19.96 4.25
C VAL A 182 -6.18 21.28 4.53
N LEU A 183 -6.82 22.11 5.36
CA LEU A 183 -6.34 23.42 5.77
C LEU A 183 -5.97 23.41 7.27
N VAL A 184 -4.92 24.14 7.64
CA VAL A 184 -4.58 24.44 9.04
C VAL A 184 -4.73 25.92 9.39
N ASP A 185 -5.00 26.74 8.37
CA ASP A 185 -5.23 28.17 8.46
C ASP A 185 -6.48 28.56 7.66
N SER A 186 -6.95 29.79 7.85
CA SER A 186 -8.07 30.36 7.09
C SER A 186 -7.58 31.48 6.19
N ASN A 187 -7.86 31.36 4.89
CA ASN A 187 -7.57 32.39 3.90
C ASN A 187 -8.77 32.50 2.94
N PRO A 188 -9.65 33.51 3.11
CA PRO A 188 -10.88 33.62 2.34
C PRO A 188 -10.69 33.65 0.82
N ASP A 189 -9.61 34.28 0.33
CA ASP A 189 -9.36 34.42 -1.10
C ASP A 189 -8.91 33.09 -1.72
N ARG A 190 -7.99 32.38 -1.05
CA ARG A 190 -7.57 31.02 -1.40
C ARG A 190 -8.77 30.07 -1.37
N ASP A 191 -9.51 30.07 -0.27
CA ASP A 191 -10.57 29.09 0.00
C ASP A 191 -11.74 29.27 -0.99
N GLN A 192 -12.14 30.53 -1.26
CA GLN A 192 -13.15 30.83 -2.28
C GLN A 192 -12.69 30.44 -3.68
N ARG A 193 -11.42 30.64 -4.01
CA ARG A 193 -10.89 30.24 -5.31
C ARG A 193 -10.93 28.73 -5.49
N LEU A 194 -10.39 27.98 -4.53
CA LEU A 194 -10.41 26.52 -4.55
C LEU A 194 -11.85 26.00 -4.65
N ALA A 195 -12.80 26.60 -3.93
CA ALA A 195 -14.22 26.27 -4.05
C ALA A 195 -14.78 26.51 -5.46
N ARG A 196 -14.42 27.63 -6.12
CA ARG A 196 -14.80 27.90 -7.53
C ARG A 196 -14.21 26.90 -8.52
N GLU A 197 -13.01 26.39 -8.21
CA GLU A 197 -12.33 25.34 -8.98
C GLU A 197 -12.84 23.93 -8.65
N GLY A 198 -13.87 23.80 -7.82
CA GLY A 198 -14.53 22.54 -7.49
C GLY A 198 -13.85 21.73 -6.39
N TRP A 199 -12.96 22.34 -5.60
CA TRP A 199 -12.31 21.67 -4.49
C TRP A 199 -13.20 21.57 -3.25
N ASP A 200 -13.14 20.43 -2.57
CA ASP A 200 -13.62 20.24 -1.21
C ASP A 200 -12.49 20.58 -0.24
N VAL A 201 -12.45 21.83 0.20
CA VAL A 201 -11.45 22.39 1.11
C VAL A 201 -12.06 22.63 2.47
N ARG A 202 -11.44 22.09 3.52
CA ARG A 202 -11.92 22.31 4.90
C ARG A 202 -10.76 22.37 5.89
N PRO A 203 -10.92 23.09 7.00
CA PRO A 203 -10.05 22.97 8.16
C PRO A 203 -9.92 21.52 8.61
N VAL A 204 -8.75 21.16 9.13
CA VAL A 204 -8.49 19.81 9.69
C VAL A 204 -9.54 19.38 10.72
N SER A 205 -10.06 20.32 11.51
CA SER A 205 -11.07 20.09 12.54
C SER A 205 -12.44 19.66 12.00
N GLU A 206 -12.71 19.88 10.71
CA GLU A 206 -13.96 19.49 10.04
C GLU A 206 -13.85 18.15 9.31
N TRP A 207 -12.65 17.55 9.30
CA TRP A 207 -12.44 16.22 8.73
C TRP A 207 -12.52 15.13 9.81
N THR A 208 -13.10 14.00 9.42
CA THR A 208 -12.92 12.74 10.14
C THR A 208 -12.06 11.81 9.28
N GLU A 209 -11.43 10.81 9.89
CA GLU A 209 -10.65 9.79 9.16
C GLU A 209 -11.49 9.18 8.03
N GLU A 210 -12.73 8.80 8.33
CA GLU A 210 -13.67 8.21 7.38
C GLU A 210 -14.04 9.19 6.27
N SER A 211 -14.44 10.42 6.62
CA SER A 211 -14.93 11.38 5.62
C SER A 211 -13.85 11.82 4.66
N LEU A 212 -12.62 11.98 5.15
CA LEU A 212 -11.47 12.30 4.30
C LEU A 212 -11.06 11.08 3.46
N PHE A 213 -10.95 9.88 4.06
CA PHE A 213 -10.56 8.66 3.35
C PHE A 213 -11.49 8.37 2.16
N PHE A 214 -12.81 8.39 2.36
CA PHE A 214 -13.77 8.13 1.29
C PHE A 214 -13.78 9.18 0.18
N LYS A 215 -13.30 10.39 0.47
CA LYS A 215 -13.18 11.46 -0.54
C LYS A 215 -11.96 11.29 -1.44
N VAL A 216 -10.89 10.69 -0.90
CA VAL A 216 -9.59 10.64 -1.59
C VAL A 216 -9.29 9.30 -2.25
N VAL A 217 -10.00 8.23 -1.88
CA VAL A 217 -9.94 6.90 -2.53
C VAL A 217 -10.86 6.85 -3.75
#